data_AF-U9TA78-F1
#
_entry.id   AF-U9TA78-F1
#
_cell.length_a   1.000
_cell.length_b   1.000
_cell.length_c   1.000
_cell.angle_alpha   90.00
_cell.angle_beta   90.00
_cell.angle_gamma   90.00
#
_symmetry.space_group_name_H-M   'P 1'
#
loop_
_entity.id
_entity.type
_entity.pdbx_description
1 polymer ?
#
loop_
_entity_poly.entity_id
_entity_poly.type
_entity_poly.pdbx_seq_one_letter_code
_entity_poly.pdbx_strand_id
1 'polypeptide(L)'
;MPFIMIFCIQLKSIMIVENLYHEAREELKRIKLTSISSEKIRLMSNVLFKKQHKDNEKPIYDPEEFKKMLEKEEPKLQGFFDEFYAGTNPQKKNPITNQQNKKKTRYNVLSFAGFNNKFISDVKEDVGFLLNASGTSVSAIDTLSNAGLTVRKKTIQKKRFS
;
A
#
# COMPACT_ATOMS: atom_id res chain seq x y z
N MET A 1 13.77 -42.40 -6.84
CA MET A 1 12.31 -42.20 -7.01
C MET A 1 11.72 -41.04 -6.18
N PRO A 2 12.05 -40.77 -4.90
CA PRO A 2 11.39 -39.70 -4.14
C PRO A 2 11.85 -38.27 -4.52
N PHE A 3 13.11 -38.10 -4.96
CA PHE A 3 13.67 -36.80 -5.33
C PHE A 3 13.00 -36.15 -6.55
N ILE A 4 12.62 -36.95 -7.55
CA ILE A 4 11.94 -36.46 -8.77
C ILE A 4 10.54 -35.94 -8.43
N MET A 5 9.84 -36.61 -7.51
CA MET A 5 8.49 -36.23 -7.11
C MET A 5 8.48 -34.91 -6.32
N ILE A 6 9.46 -34.70 -5.43
CA ILE A 6 9.64 -33.45 -4.68
C ILE A 6 9.99 -32.29 -5.63
N PHE A 7 10.86 -32.52 -6.62
CA PHE A 7 11.23 -31.52 -7.62
C PHE A 7 10.05 -31.10 -8.50
N CYS A 8 9.22 -32.07 -8.93
CA CYS A 8 8.00 -31.80 -9.69
C CYS A 8 6.95 -31.00 -8.91
N ILE A 9 6.85 -31.21 -7.58
CA ILE A 9 5.96 -30.44 -6.71
C ILE A 9 6.46 -28.99 -6.59
N GLN A 10 7.76 -28.80 -6.35
CA GLN A 10 8.38 -27.47 -6.27
C GLN A 10 8.20 -26.68 -7.57
N LEU A 11 8.40 -27.31 -8.74
CA LEU A 11 8.19 -26.67 -10.04
C LEU A 11 6.73 -26.28 -10.27
N LYS A 12 5.77 -27.12 -9.87
CA LYS A 12 4.34 -26.79 -9.96
C LYS A 12 3.99 -25.60 -9.07
N SER A 13 4.53 -25.54 -7.86
CA SER A 13 4.31 -24.40 -6.95
C SER A 13 4.87 -23.10 -7.52
N ILE A 14 6.06 -23.11 -8.13
CA ILE A 14 6.66 -21.93 -8.77
C ILE A 14 5.80 -21.47 -9.95
N MET A 15 5.36 -22.39 -10.81
CA MET A 15 4.52 -22.08 -11.97
C MET A 15 3.15 -21.50 -11.57
N ILE A 16 2.56 -21.95 -10.45
CA ILE A 16 1.33 -21.38 -9.90
C ILE A 16 1.56 -19.93 -9.45
N VAL A 17 2.68 -19.66 -8.76
CA VAL A 17 3.02 -18.31 -8.28
C VAL A 17 3.26 -17.36 -9.46
N GLU A 18 3.96 -17.81 -10.50
CA GLU A 18 4.20 -17.01 -11.71
C GLU A 18 2.89 -16.69 -12.44
N ASN A 19 1.99 -17.68 -12.59
CA ASN A 19 0.69 -17.45 -13.24
C ASN A 19 -0.20 -16.50 -12.44
N LEU A 20 -0.30 -16.67 -11.11
CA LEU A 20 -1.04 -15.76 -10.25
C LEU A 20 -0.48 -14.34 -10.29
N TYR A 21 0.85 -14.21 -10.36
CA TYR A 21 1.51 -12.91 -10.51
C TYR A 21 1.17 -12.24 -11.86
N HIS A 22 1.19 -13.02 -12.94
CA HIS A 22 0.81 -12.53 -14.26
C HIS A 22 -0.66 -12.13 -14.34
N GLU A 23 -1.56 -12.95 -13.79
CA GLU A 23 -3.00 -12.67 -13.76
C GLU A 23 -3.33 -11.43 -12.94
N ALA A 24 -2.78 -11.31 -11.72
CA ALA A 24 -2.92 -10.13 -10.89
C ALA A 24 -2.36 -8.87 -11.56
N ARG A 25 -1.25 -8.99 -12.29
CA ARG A 25 -0.64 -7.88 -13.03
C ARG A 25 -1.49 -7.44 -14.22
N GLU A 26 -2.12 -8.37 -14.94
CA GLU A 26 -2.99 -8.04 -16.07
C GLU A 26 -4.34 -7.48 -15.62
N GLU A 27 -4.92 -7.98 -14.53
CA GLU A 27 -6.09 -7.35 -13.90
C GLU A 27 -5.77 -5.92 -13.46
N LEU A 28 -4.64 -5.69 -12.80
CA LEU A 28 -4.20 -4.37 -12.37
C LEU A 28 -4.04 -3.38 -13.54
N LYS A 29 -3.61 -3.85 -14.71
CA LYS A 29 -3.50 -3.03 -15.93
C LYS A 29 -4.85 -2.68 -16.54
N ARG A 30 -5.88 -3.53 -16.39
CA ARG A 30 -7.23 -3.29 -16.92
C ARG A 30 -7.96 -2.16 -16.19
N ILE A 31 -7.63 -1.91 -14.92
CA ILE A 31 -8.19 -0.81 -14.12
C ILE A 31 -7.59 0.56 -14.51
N LYS A 32 -7.00 0.71 -15.71
CA LYS A 32 -6.15 1.84 -16.14
C LYS A 32 -6.78 3.24 -16.01
N LEU A 33 -8.11 3.36 -15.92
CA LEU A 33 -8.80 4.63 -15.64
C LEU A 33 -8.63 5.11 -14.18
N THR A 34 -8.13 4.25 -13.27
CA THR A 34 -7.76 4.55 -11.87
C THR A 34 -6.25 4.78 -11.66
N SER A 35 -5.42 4.57 -12.69
CA SER A 35 -3.95 4.48 -12.58
C SER A 35 -3.25 5.77 -12.14
N ILE A 36 -3.73 6.93 -12.58
CA ILE A 36 -3.16 8.24 -12.18
C ILE A 36 -3.49 8.53 -10.70
N SER A 37 -4.69 8.18 -10.26
CA SER A 37 -5.09 8.32 -8.85
C SER A 37 -4.39 7.30 -7.97
N SER A 38 -4.22 6.05 -8.42
CA SER A 38 -3.56 5.00 -7.63
C SER A 38 -2.07 5.23 -7.43
N GLU A 39 -1.34 5.72 -8.45
CA GLU A 39 0.07 6.08 -8.30
C GLU A 39 0.26 7.25 -7.34
N LYS A 40 -0.56 8.31 -7.46
CA LYS A 40 -0.53 9.44 -6.52
C LYS A 40 -0.92 9.01 -5.10
N ILE A 41 -1.91 8.13 -4.93
CA ILE A 41 -2.26 7.52 -3.63
C ILE A 41 -1.07 6.75 -3.06
N ARG A 42 -0.38 5.94 -3.88
CA ARG A 42 0.79 5.16 -3.45
C ARG A 42 1.93 6.08 -2.99
N LEU A 43 2.27 7.08 -3.80
CA LEU A 43 3.30 8.07 -3.50
C LEU A 43 2.99 8.82 -2.20
N MET A 44 1.77 9.34 -2.07
CA MET A 44 1.28 10.00 -0.86
C MET A 44 1.36 9.10 0.37
N SER A 45 0.94 7.83 0.23
CA SER A 45 0.98 6.86 1.34
C SER A 45 2.40 6.60 1.80
N ASN A 46 3.36 6.52 0.88
CA ASN A 46 4.78 6.33 1.18
C ASN A 46 5.39 7.53 1.90
N VAL A 47 5.10 8.75 1.45
CA VAL A 47 5.56 10.00 2.11
C VAL A 47 5.06 10.04 3.55
N LEU A 48 3.76 9.81 3.75
CA LEU A 48 3.15 9.85 5.08
C LEU A 48 3.67 8.74 5.98
N PHE A 49 3.81 7.52 5.46
CA PHE A 49 4.37 6.40 6.20
C PHE A 49 5.80 6.67 6.66
N LYS A 50 6.66 7.17 5.76
CA LYS A 50 8.05 7.52 6.07
C LYS A 50 8.10 8.56 7.20
N LYS A 51 7.36 9.66 7.07
CA LYS A 51 7.38 10.72 8.08
C LYS A 51 6.91 10.25 9.45
N GLN A 52 5.83 9.47 9.49
CA GLN A 52 5.23 9.03 10.75
C GLN A 52 6.04 7.93 11.44
N HIS A 53 6.61 6.99 10.68
CA HIS A 53 7.19 5.76 11.25
C HIS A 53 8.71 5.67 11.14
N LYS A 54 9.34 6.39 10.20
CA LYS A 54 10.81 6.41 10.06
C LYS A 54 11.39 7.67 10.67
N ASP A 55 10.78 8.81 10.39
CA ASP A 55 11.30 10.11 10.83
C ASP A 55 10.72 10.54 12.20
N ASN A 56 9.73 9.80 12.72
CA ASN A 56 9.00 10.07 13.97
C ASN A 56 8.45 11.52 14.05
N GLU A 57 8.10 12.10 12.91
CA GLU A 57 7.53 13.44 12.84
C GLU A 57 6.09 13.45 13.38
N LYS A 58 5.73 14.53 14.08
CA LYS A 58 4.37 14.73 14.56
C LYS A 58 3.41 14.98 13.39
N PRO A 59 2.14 14.56 13.47
CA PRO A 59 1.14 14.84 12.44
C PRO A 59 0.95 16.35 12.21
N ILE A 60 1.04 16.79 10.95
CA ILE A 60 0.81 18.21 10.56
C ILE A 60 -0.69 18.47 10.43
N TYR A 61 -1.28 19.23 11.37
CA TYR A 61 -2.73 19.46 11.43
C TYR A 61 -3.24 20.54 10.48
N ASP A 62 -2.44 21.57 10.20
CA ASP A 62 -2.84 22.63 9.28
C ASP A 62 -2.92 22.09 7.83
N PRO A 63 -4.04 22.29 7.11
CA PRO A 63 -4.19 21.76 5.75
C PRO A 63 -3.19 22.33 4.73
N GLU A 64 -2.80 23.60 4.86
CA GLU A 64 -1.90 24.25 3.90
C GLU A 64 -0.44 23.82 4.16
N GLU A 65 -0.03 23.72 5.43
CA GLU A 65 1.27 23.13 5.80
C GLU A 65 1.36 21.66 5.38
N PHE A 66 0.27 20.90 5.59
CA PHE A 66 0.19 19.49 5.20
C PHE A 66 0.34 19.33 3.69
N LYS A 67 -0.37 20.15 2.90
CA LYS A 67 -0.24 20.20 1.44
C LYS A 67 1.20 20.51 1.03
N LYS A 68 1.79 21.60 1.54
CA LYS A 68 3.16 22.01 1.21
C LYS A 68 4.17 20.92 1.53
N MET A 69 3.97 20.20 2.63
CA MET A 69 4.83 19.07 3.00
C MET A 69 4.74 17.95 1.96
N LEU A 70 3.53 17.55 1.52
CA LEU A 70 3.38 16.50 0.51
C LEU A 70 4.07 16.87 -0.80
N GLU A 71 3.86 18.10 -1.29
CA GLU A 71 4.40 18.56 -2.56
C GLU A 71 5.93 18.77 -2.51
N LYS A 72 6.46 19.15 -1.33
CA LYS A 72 7.91 19.29 -1.12
C LYS A 72 8.62 17.93 -1.11
N GLU A 73 8.04 16.94 -0.43
CA GLU A 73 8.64 15.61 -0.31
C GLU A 73 8.51 14.79 -1.60
N GLU A 74 7.41 14.95 -2.32
CA GLU A 74 7.19 14.30 -3.60
C GLU A 74 6.54 15.29 -4.59
N PRO A 75 7.33 15.94 -5.46
CA PRO A 75 6.83 16.91 -6.43
C PRO A 75 5.74 16.36 -7.36
N LYS A 76 5.68 15.04 -7.60
CA LYS A 76 4.61 14.42 -8.40
C LYS A 76 3.23 14.48 -7.73
N LEU A 77 3.17 14.83 -6.44
CA LEU A 77 1.93 15.07 -5.70
C LEU A 77 1.41 16.50 -5.85
N GLN A 78 2.10 17.37 -6.59
CA GLN A 78 1.63 18.73 -6.83
C GLN A 78 0.19 18.75 -7.36
N GLY A 79 -0.66 19.55 -6.71
CA GLY A 79 -2.08 19.68 -7.05
C GLY A 79 -2.96 18.51 -6.61
N PHE A 80 -2.39 17.39 -6.13
CA PHE A 80 -3.19 16.22 -5.75
C PHE A 80 -4.11 16.49 -4.56
N PHE A 81 -3.65 17.25 -3.56
CA PHE A 81 -4.50 17.68 -2.45
C PHE A 81 -5.64 18.58 -2.92
N ASP A 82 -5.37 19.44 -3.91
CA ASP A 82 -6.38 20.35 -4.47
C ASP A 82 -7.46 19.58 -5.23
N GLU A 83 -7.12 18.47 -5.89
CA GLU A 83 -8.10 17.56 -6.51
C GLU A 83 -9.10 17.03 -5.47
N PHE A 84 -8.63 16.58 -4.30
CA PHE A 84 -9.51 16.17 -3.20
C PHE A 84 -10.36 17.33 -2.66
N TYR A 85 -9.79 18.52 -2.54
CA TYR A 85 -10.53 19.69 -2.07
C TYR A 85 -11.59 20.15 -3.07
N ALA A 86 -11.27 20.13 -4.38
CA ALA A 86 -12.19 20.47 -5.46
C ALA A 86 -13.42 19.54 -5.46
N GLY A 87 -13.24 18.26 -5.11
CA GLY A 87 -14.33 17.30 -4.90
C GLY A 87 -15.35 17.69 -3.82
N THR A 88 -15.00 18.61 -2.91
CA THR A 88 -15.94 19.16 -1.90
C THR A 88 -16.85 20.26 -2.46
N ASN A 89 -16.66 20.62 -3.73
CA ASN A 89 -17.37 21.68 -4.45
C ASN A 89 -17.34 23.03 -3.74
N PRO A 90 -16.15 23.59 -3.48
CA PRO A 90 -15.99 24.77 -2.62
C PRO A 90 -16.69 26.02 -3.16
N GLN A 91 -16.87 26.11 -4.49
CA GLN A 91 -17.53 27.25 -5.14
C GLN A 91 -19.02 27.38 -4.76
N LYS A 92 -19.67 26.27 -4.35
CA LYS A 92 -21.08 26.27 -3.93
C LYS A 92 -21.25 26.37 -2.41
N LYS A 93 -20.19 26.69 -1.66
CA LYS A 93 -20.18 26.65 -0.20
C LYS A 93 -19.76 28.00 0.37
N ASN A 94 -20.27 28.31 1.57
CA ASN A 94 -19.89 29.53 2.29
C ASN A 94 -18.45 29.41 2.88
N PRO A 95 -17.82 30.53 3.27
CA PRO A 95 -16.44 30.54 3.77
C PRO A 95 -16.20 29.63 4.98
N ILE A 96 -17.13 29.61 5.95
CA ILE A 96 -17.04 28.79 7.17
C ILE A 96 -17.03 27.30 6.79
N THR A 97 -17.94 26.88 5.91
CA THR A 97 -18.03 25.51 5.41
C THR A 97 -16.78 25.14 4.62
N ASN A 98 -16.25 26.06 3.82
CA ASN A 98 -15.02 25.83 3.07
C ASN A 98 -13.80 25.63 3.98
N GLN A 99 -13.69 26.39 5.07
CA GLN A 99 -12.64 26.19 6.06
C GLN A 99 -12.75 24.82 6.74
N GLN A 100 -13.96 24.38 7.09
CA GLN A 100 -14.18 23.04 7.63
C GLN A 100 -13.87 21.94 6.61
N ASN A 101 -14.27 22.13 5.35
CA ASN A 101 -13.99 21.19 4.28
C ASN A 101 -12.49 21.03 4.03
N LYS A 102 -11.68 22.09 4.09
CA LYS A 102 -10.22 21.98 4.01
C LYS A 102 -9.64 21.06 5.08
N LYS A 103 -10.11 21.20 6.33
CA LYS A 103 -9.72 20.30 7.43
C LYS A 103 -10.14 18.86 7.14
N LYS A 104 -11.39 18.65 6.72
CA LYS A 104 -11.90 17.32 6.33
C LYS A 104 -11.12 16.70 5.18
N THR A 105 -10.73 17.48 4.18
CA THR A 105 -9.89 17.03 3.07
C THR A 105 -8.57 16.46 3.58
N ARG A 106 -7.88 17.15 4.48
CA ARG A 106 -6.66 16.62 5.12
C ARG A 106 -6.90 15.32 5.86
N TYR A 107 -8.00 15.19 6.60
CA TYR A 107 -8.35 13.93 7.25
C TYR A 107 -8.61 12.81 6.23
N ASN A 108 -9.35 13.09 5.16
CA ASN A 108 -9.63 12.12 4.11
C ASN A 108 -8.33 11.63 3.46
N VAL A 109 -7.45 12.55 3.07
CA VAL A 109 -6.14 12.25 2.45
C VAL A 109 -5.30 11.35 3.37
N LEU A 110 -5.24 11.66 4.67
CA LEU A 110 -4.58 10.81 5.66
C LEU A 110 -5.23 9.42 5.78
N SER A 111 -6.56 9.35 5.79
CA SER A 111 -7.30 8.08 5.86
C SER A 111 -7.06 7.21 4.62
N PHE A 112 -7.05 7.80 3.41
CA PHE A 112 -6.74 7.06 2.18
C PHE A 112 -5.31 6.49 2.20
N ALA A 113 -4.34 7.22 2.75
CA ALA A 113 -3.01 6.69 2.96
C ALA A 113 -3.00 5.51 3.94
N GLY A 114 -3.73 5.63 5.05
CA GLY A 114 -3.91 4.55 6.01
C GLY A 114 -4.54 3.30 5.38
N PHE A 115 -5.60 3.47 4.59
CA PHE A 115 -6.25 2.37 3.88
C PHE A 115 -5.32 1.69 2.88
N ASN A 116 -4.57 2.46 2.08
CA ASN A 116 -3.63 1.89 1.12
C ASN A 116 -2.49 1.12 1.83
N ASN A 117 -1.92 1.68 2.90
CA ASN A 117 -0.88 1.01 3.66
C ASN A 117 -1.40 -0.27 4.34
N LYS A 118 -2.61 -0.24 4.90
CA LYS A 118 -3.24 -1.42 5.49
C LYS A 118 -3.51 -2.49 4.43
N PHE A 119 -4.13 -2.13 3.31
CA PHE A 119 -4.40 -3.05 2.21
C PHE A 119 -3.11 -3.76 1.74
N ILE A 120 -2.03 -3.01 1.53
CA ILE A 120 -0.73 -3.57 1.15
C ILE A 120 -0.19 -4.52 2.24
N SER A 121 -0.35 -4.17 3.52
CA SER A 121 0.07 -5.03 4.63
C SER A 121 -0.72 -6.34 4.67
N ASP A 122 -2.04 -6.27 4.51
CA ASP A 122 -2.93 -7.42 4.52
C ASP A 122 -2.61 -8.38 3.35
N VAL A 123 -2.38 -7.84 2.13
CA VAL A 123 -1.95 -8.65 0.97
C VAL A 123 -0.61 -9.35 1.23
N LYS A 124 0.38 -8.65 1.79
CA LYS A 124 1.69 -9.26 2.12
C LYS A 124 1.57 -10.39 3.12
N GLU A 125 0.60 -10.27 4.02
CA GLU A 125 0.29 -11.26 5.03
C GLU A 125 -0.34 -12.51 4.42
N ASP A 126 -1.35 -12.35 3.57
CA ASP A 126 -1.99 -13.45 2.84
C ASP A 126 -0.99 -14.21 1.96
N VAL A 127 -0.14 -13.49 1.22
CA VAL A 127 0.97 -14.08 0.46
C VAL A 127 1.90 -14.88 1.39
N GLY A 128 2.19 -14.36 2.58
CA GLY A 128 3.03 -15.04 3.56
C GLY A 128 2.41 -16.34 4.05
N PHE A 129 1.14 -16.31 4.41
CA PHE A 129 0.39 -17.50 4.82
C PHE A 129 0.35 -18.56 3.70
N LEU A 130 0.11 -18.14 2.46
CA LEU A 130 0.11 -19.03 1.30
C LEU A 130 1.48 -19.69 1.10
N LEU A 131 2.56 -18.91 1.04
CA LEU A 131 3.92 -19.43 0.89
C LEU A 131 4.25 -20.44 2.00
N ASN A 132 3.88 -20.12 3.23
CA ASN A 132 4.06 -21.00 4.38
C ASN A 132 3.27 -22.31 4.25
N ALA A 133 2.02 -22.25 3.80
CA ALA A 133 1.17 -23.42 3.57
C ALA A 133 1.68 -24.30 2.43
N SER A 134 2.29 -23.72 1.39
CA SER A 134 2.90 -24.45 0.28
C SER A 134 4.24 -25.11 0.62
N GLY A 135 4.69 -25.05 1.87
CA GLY A 135 5.97 -25.64 2.29
C GLY A 135 7.21 -24.85 1.86
N THR A 136 7.05 -23.57 1.51
CA THR A 136 8.18 -22.69 1.16
C THR A 136 9.15 -22.58 2.34
N SER A 137 10.46 -22.69 2.04
CA SER A 137 11.50 -22.65 3.07
C SER A 137 11.50 -21.32 3.83
N VAL A 138 11.98 -21.35 5.07
CA VAL A 138 12.11 -20.16 5.91
C VAL A 138 13.00 -19.12 5.25
N SER A 139 14.14 -19.54 4.68
CA SER A 139 15.07 -18.65 4.00
C SER A 139 14.45 -17.99 2.76
N ALA A 140 13.64 -18.72 1.99
CA ALA A 140 12.93 -18.16 0.84
C ALA A 140 11.86 -17.14 1.26
N ILE A 141 11.05 -17.45 2.28
CA ILE A 141 10.05 -16.51 2.82
C ILE A 141 10.72 -15.24 3.35
N ASP A 142 11.80 -15.37 4.11
CA ASP A 142 12.50 -14.21 4.66
C ASP A 142 13.21 -13.39 3.57
N THR A 143 13.71 -14.03 2.50
CA THR A 143 14.24 -13.34 1.32
C THR A 143 13.16 -12.52 0.62
N LEU A 144 11.99 -13.11 0.36
CA LEU A 144 10.84 -12.40 -0.24
C LEU A 144 10.34 -11.29 0.68
N SER A 145 10.40 -11.48 2.00
CA SER A 145 10.02 -10.44 2.96
C SER A 145 11.01 -9.27 2.96
N ASN A 146 12.31 -9.54 2.86
CA ASN A 146 13.33 -8.50 2.72
C ASN A 146 13.18 -7.74 1.39
N ALA A 147 12.71 -8.40 0.33
CA ALA A 147 12.32 -7.74 -0.92
C ALA A 147 10.98 -6.97 -0.81
N GLY A 148 10.31 -7.04 0.33
CA GLY A 148 9.06 -6.32 0.60
C GLY A 148 7.81 -6.97 -0.01
N LEU A 149 7.90 -8.21 -0.49
CA LEU A 149 6.79 -8.92 -1.16
C LEU A 149 5.87 -9.68 -0.19
N THR A 150 6.37 -10.00 1.00
CA THR A 150 5.60 -10.73 2.03
C THR A 150 6.03 -10.35 3.45
N VAL A 151 5.32 -10.84 4.45
CA VAL A 151 5.71 -10.77 5.86
C VAL A 151 6.76 -11.84 6.21
N ARG A 152 7.57 -11.60 7.24
CA ARG A 152 8.60 -12.56 7.68
C ARG A 152 7.98 -13.83 8.24
N LYS A 153 8.71 -14.94 8.16
CA LYS A 153 8.26 -16.25 8.70
C LYS A 153 7.83 -16.15 10.17
N LYS A 154 8.60 -15.41 10.98
CA LYS A 154 8.31 -15.19 12.39
C LYS A 154 6.96 -14.50 12.63
N THR A 155 6.53 -13.61 11.73
CA THR A 155 5.26 -12.87 11.86
C THR A 155 4.08 -13.80 11.61
N ILE A 156 4.20 -14.66 10.59
CA ILE A 156 3.21 -15.70 10.24
C ILE A 156 3.00 -16.65 11.42
N GLN A 157 4.10 -17.12 12.03
CA GLN A 157 4.04 -18.05 13.15
C GLN A 157 3.35 -17.43 14.37
N LYS A 158 3.66 -16.17 14.71
CA LYS A 158 3.03 -15.49 15.84
C LYS A 158 1.51 -15.38 15.72
N LYS A 159 0.99 -15.14 14.52
CA LYS A 159 -0.46 -15.01 14.26
C LYS A 159 -1.21 -16.34 14.17
N ARG A 160 -0.51 -17.47 13.98
CA ARG A 160 -1.14 -18.81 14.02
C ARG A 160 -1.49 -19.28 15.44
N PHE A 161 -0.95 -18.64 16.47
CA PHE A 161 -1.14 -18.99 17.88
C PHE A 161 -1.82 -17.88 18.69
N SER A 162 -2.44 -16.92 18.02
CA SER A 162 -3.28 -15.85 18.60
C SER A 162 -4.73 -16.07 18.21
#